data_AF-F7XS51-F1
#
_entry.id   AF-F7XS51-F1
#
_cell.length_a   1.000
_cell.length_b   1.000
_cell.length_c   1.000
_cell.angle_alpha   90.00
_cell.angle_beta   90.00
_cell.angle_gamma   90.00
#
_symmetry.space_group_name_H-M   'P 1'
#
loop_
_entity.id
_entity.type
_entity.pdbx_description
1 polymer ?
#
loop_
_entity_poly.entity_id
_entity_poly.type
_entity_poly.pdbx_seq_one_letter_code
_entity_poly.pdbx_strand_id
1 'polypeptide(L)' 'MDLSGVTAMSSSGLGVLISAYDEGLKYQRRLCILNPSESVRRAIELTGFSEMFTVIRSLDELD' A
#
# COMPACT_ATOMS: atom_id res chain seq x y z
N MET A 1 -4.98 -4.69 0.92
CA MET A 1 -4.25 -4.84 2.20
C MET A 1 -4.78 -3.80 3.16
N ASP A 2 -5.37 -4.23 4.27
CA ASP A 2 -5.87 -3.32 5.31
C ASP A 2 -4.72 -2.89 6.22
N LEU A 3 -4.47 -1.58 6.28
CA LEU A 3 -3.44 -0.96 7.10
C LEU A 3 -4.02 -0.07 8.21
N SER A 4 -5.32 -0.18 8.51
CA SER A 4 -5.99 0.63 9.55
C SER A 4 -5.37 0.52 10.94
N GLY A 5 -4.77 -0.63 11.28
CA GLY A 5 -4.04 -0.83 12.53
C GLY A 5 -2.57 -0.39 12.52
N VAL A 6 -2.04 0.09 11.39
CA VAL A 6 -0.61 0.39 11.21
C VAL A 6 -0.37 1.89 11.36
N THR A 7 0.38 2.26 12.40
CA THR A 7 0.63 3.66 12.77
C THR A 7 1.94 4.23 12.21
N ALA A 8 2.89 3.37 11.82
CA ALA A 8 4.15 3.76 11.20
C ALA A 8 4.70 2.63 10.34
N MET A 9 5.55 2.97 9.36
CA MET A 9 6.21 2.00 8.50
C MET A 9 7.69 2.37 8.33
N SER A 10 8.57 1.38 8.50
CA SER A 10 10.01 1.48 8.27
C SER A 10 10.37 1.00 6.86
N SER A 11 11.67 1.07 6.51
CA SER A 11 12.19 0.54 5.25
C SER A 11 11.90 -0.94 5.03
N SER A 12 11.89 -1.77 6.08
CA SER A 12 11.55 -3.19 5.97
C SER A 12 10.08 -3.41 5.64
N GLY A 13 9.17 -2.63 6.26
CA GLY A 13 7.74 -2.67 5.93
C GLY A 13 7.47 -2.22 4.50
N LEU A 14 8.14 -1.16 4.05
CA LEU A 14 8.08 -0.69 2.66
C LEU A 14 8.60 -1.75 1.68
N GLY A 15 9.70 -2.44 2.01
CA GLY A 15 10.24 -3.54 1.19
C GLY A 15 9.27 -4.71 1.01
N VAL A 16 8.53 -5.07 2.07
CA VAL A 16 7.46 -6.08 1.98
C VAL A 16 6.33 -5.61 1.07
N LEU A 17 5.93 -4.34 1.18
CA LEU A 17 4.88 -3.74 0.36
C LEU A 17 5.22 -3.78 -1.14
N ILE A 18 6.47 -3.45 -1.49
CA ILE A 18 6.99 -3.51 -2.87
C ILE A 18 7.03 -4.95 -3.37
N SER A 19 7.50 -5.88 -2.53
CA SER A 19 7.55 -7.31 -2.89
C SER A 19 6.15 -7.85 -3.17
N ALA A 20 5.16 -7.48 -2.36
CA ALA A 20 3.76 -7.86 -2.57
C ALA A 20 3.16 -7.25 -3.84
N TYR A 21 3.54 -6.01 -4.19
CA TYR A 21 3.16 -5.39 -5.46
C TYR A 21 3.73 -6.16 -6.66
N ASP A 22 5.03 -6.46 -6.64
CA ASP A 22 5.70 -7.22 -7.72
C ASP A 22 5.12 -8.62 -7.90
N GLU A 23 4.76 -9.30 -6.80
CA GLU A 23 4.04 -10.57 -6.86
C GLU A 23 2.65 -10.39 -7.49
N GLY A 24 1.91 -9.35 -7.12
CA GLY A 24 0.63 -9.01 -7.74
C GLY A 24 0.74 -8.87 -9.25
N LEU A 25 1.76 -8.13 -9.73
CA LEU A 25 2.02 -7.94 -11.16
C LEU A 25 2.25 -9.27 -11.91
N LYS A 26 3.02 -10.21 -11.33
CA LYS A 26 3.28 -11.53 -11.92
C LYS A 26 1.98 -12.33 -12.16
N TYR A 27 0.97 -12.12 -11.32
CA TYR A 27 -0.32 -12.78 -11.41
C TYR A 27 -1.44 -11.89 -12.00
N GLN A 28 -1.09 -10.75 -12.61
CA GLN A 28 -2.04 -9.77 -13.15
C GLN A 28 -3.09 -9.31 -12.12
N ARG A 29 -2.67 -9.19 -10.85
CA ARG A 29 -3.48 -8.67 -9.73
C ARG A 29 -2.97 -7.29 -9.34
N ARG A 30 -3.90 -6.41 -8.94
CA ARG A 30 -3.56 -5.08 -8.40
C ARG A 30 -3.58 -5.13 -6.89
N LEU A 31 -2.55 -4.56 -6.25
CA LEU A 31 -2.49 -4.39 -4.81
C LEU A 31 -3.08 -3.02 -4.43
N CYS A 32 -4.17 -3.03 -3.67
CA CYS A 32 -4.77 -1.82 -3.10
C CYS A 32 -4.47 -1.73 -1.61
N ILE A 33 -4.30 -0.51 -1.10
CA ILE A 33 -4.09 -0.21 0.31
C ILE A 33 -5.39 0.35 0.88
N LEU A 34 -5.90 -0.27 1.93
CA LEU A 34 -7.12 0.15 2.62
C LEU A 34 -6.75 0.86 3.92
N ASN A 35 -7.28 2.07 4.10
CA ASN A 35 -7.19 2.87 5.34
C ASN A 35 -5.79 3.00 5.96
N PRO A 36 -4.75 3.41 5.22
CA PRO A 36 -3.44 3.66 5.83
C PRO A 36 -3.51 4.90 6.74
N SER A 37 -2.73 4.90 7.83
CA SER A 37 -2.51 6.12 8.61
C SER A 37 -1.72 7.16 7.80
N GLU A 38 -1.86 8.43 8.13
CA GLU A 38 -1.12 9.53 7.47
C GLU A 38 0.40 9.34 7.51
N SER A 39 0.93 8.82 8.62
CA SER A 39 2.36 8.51 8.76
C SER A 39 2.81 7.40 7.80
N VAL A 40 2.01 6.36 7.62
CA VAL A 40 2.28 5.28 6.66
C VAL A 40 2.17 5.79 5.22
N ARG A 41 1.12 6.58 4.92
CA ARG A 41 0.94 7.20 3.61
C ARG A 41 2.14 8.06 3.24
N ARG A 42 2.58 8.94 4.15
CA ARG A 42 3.78 9.77 3.93
C ARG A 42 5.04 8.94 3.73
N ALA A 43 5.21 7.84 4.48
CA ALA A 43 6.36 6.96 4.31
C ALA A 43 6.41 6.36 2.89
N ILE A 44 5.26 5.98 2.31
CA ILE A 44 5.15 5.49 0.93
C ILE A 44 5.39 6.63 -0.08
N GLU A 45 4.88 7.84 0.19
CA GLU A 45 5.10 9.00 -0.69
C GLU A 45 6.58 9.38 -0.79
N LEU A 46 7.32 9.29 0.32
CA LEU A 46 8.75 9.60 0.37
C LEU A 46 9.62 8.61 -0.42
N THR A 47 9.15 7.41 -0.71
CA THR A 47 9.87 6.47 -1.58
C THR A 47 9.62 6.74 -3.06
N GLY A 48 8.68 7.62 -3.41
CA GLY A 48 8.26 7.86 -4.79
C GLY A 48 7.37 6.76 -5.36
N PHE A 49 6.80 5.89 -4.51
CA PHE A 49 5.98 4.74 -4.93
C PHE A 49 4.47 4.98 -4.77
N SER A 50 4.06 6.21 -4.47
CA SER A 50 2.65 6.57 -4.25
C SER A 50 1.74 6.12 -5.39
N GLU A 51 2.20 6.26 -6.64
CA GLU A 51 1.46 5.92 -7.86
C GLU A 51 1.31 4.40 -8.07
N MET A 52 2.09 3.56 -7.37
CA MET A 52 2.01 2.11 -7.49
C MET A 52 0.78 1.53 -6.77
N PHE A 53 0.28 2.23 -5.76
CA PHE A 53 -0.77 1.71 -4.89
C PHE A 53 -2.02 2.56 -4.99
N THR A 54 -3.13 1.94 -5.35
CA THR A 54 -4.45 2.55 -5.16
C THR A 54 -4.78 2.55 -3.67
N VAL A 55 -5.00 3.73 -3.10
CA VAL A 55 -5.47 3.88 -1.72
C VAL A 55 -6.99 4.01 -1.73
N ILE A 56 -7.66 3.15 -0.99
CA ILE A 56 -9.11 3.11 -0.80
C ILE A 56 -9.47 3.28 0.68
N ARG A 57 -10.67 3.76 0.98
CA ARG A 57 -11.20 3.90 2.35
C ARG A 57 -12.28 2.86 2.67
N SER A 58 -12.96 2.34 1.65
CA SER A 58 -13.87 1.20 1.73
C SER A 58 -13.57 0.19 0.62
N LEU A 59 -13.98 -1.07 0.82
CA LEU A 59 -13.99 -2.07 -0.25
C LEU A 59 -15.00 -1.74 -1.34
N ASP A 60 -16.01 -0.91 -1.06
CA ASP A 60 -17.00 -0.48 -2.05
C ASP A 60 -16.40 0.45 -3.14
N GLU A 61 -15.19 0.97 -2.92
CA GLU A 61 -14.44 1.74 -3.93
C GLU A 61 -13.70 0.84 -4.94
N LEU A 62 -13.75 -0.48 -4.74
CA LEU A 62 -13.24 -1.45 -5.71
C LEU A 62 -14.37 -1.81 -6.67
N ASP A 63 -14.44 -1.09 -7.80
CA ASP A 63 -15.31 -1.42 -8.93
C ASP A 63 -15.02 -2.83 -9.51
#